data_AF-A0A536P246-F1
#
_entry.id   AF-A0A536P246-F1
#
_cell.length_a   1.000
_cell.length_b   1.000
_cell.length_c   1.000
_cell.angle_alpha   90.00
_cell.angle_beta   90.00
_cell.angle_gamma   90.00
#
_symmetry.space_group_name_H-M   'P 1'
#
loop_
_entity.id
_entity.type
_entity.pdbx_description
1 polymer ?
#
loop_
_entity_poly.entity_id
_entity_poly.type
_entity_poly.pdbx_seq_one_letter_code
_entity_poly.pdbx_strand_id
1 'polypeptide(L)'
;MRFTLIDLIILIAVVFAISSGYRRGFWLSLAQYAGLVLGVVIGATLAPIVIRAFSLNGAAIQSLVAIMILIVLGTIGSSVGYWVGEPIRLRLLAQPRGGRVDSFAGAVFSALAVLSVSWFLGLSLARIPSPPLSAAIQRSAILRGLDGIAPRPPAFLARVETIIAGVNFPSAFSGLEPVGPSAQPLPNSINTPGVQAAAAETLKVQGFGCGGIVFGSGFPVGPGMVLTNAHVVAGTQGTTVRSSSGRSLSARVVLFDPERDVAILYVPRLALPPLNEASAQA
;
A
#
# COMPACT_ATOMS: atom_id res chain seq x y z
N MET A 1 -12.43 19.84 7.00
CA MET A 1 -12.22 18.37 7.14
C MET A 1 -13.54 17.77 7.59
N ARG A 2 -14.15 16.86 6.81
CA ARG A 2 -15.41 16.20 7.20
C ARG A 2 -15.07 14.93 7.96
N PHE A 3 -15.53 14.82 9.20
CA PHE A 3 -15.38 13.62 10.04
C PHE A 3 -16.22 12.49 9.43
N THR A 4 -15.61 11.33 9.15
CA THR A 4 -16.30 10.20 8.53
C THR A 4 -16.72 9.14 9.57
N LEU A 5 -17.57 8.20 9.16
CA LEU A 5 -17.90 7.02 9.98
C LEU A 5 -16.64 6.22 10.36
N ILE A 6 -15.65 6.16 9.46
CA ILE A 6 -14.36 5.51 9.72
C ILE A 6 -13.61 6.25 10.84
N ASP A 7 -13.61 7.58 10.83
CA ASP A 7 -12.99 8.37 11.90
C ASP A 7 -13.65 8.11 13.26
N LEU A 8 -14.97 7.95 13.30
CA LEU A 8 -15.71 7.61 14.53
C LEU A 8 -15.33 6.22 15.06
N ILE A 9 -15.25 5.22 14.18
CA ILE A 9 -14.87 3.86 14.56
C ILE A 9 -13.44 3.84 15.13
N ILE A 10 -12.49 4.52 14.46
CA ILE A 10 -11.10 4.61 14.92
C ILE A 10 -11.04 5.34 16.27
N LEU A 11 -11.80 6.43 16.44
CA LEU A 11 -11.83 7.18 17.69
C LEU A 11 -12.32 6.31 18.86
N ILE A 12 -13.42 5.56 18.67
CA ILE A 12 -13.93 4.63 19.68
C ILE A 12 -12.88 3.56 20.03
N ALA A 13 -12.23 2.99 19.00
CA ALA A 13 -11.19 1.99 19.20
C ALA A 13 -9.99 2.56 19.98
N VAL A 14 -9.56 3.80 19.69
CA VAL A 14 -8.47 4.48 20.39
C VAL A 14 -8.84 4.76 21.85
N VAL A 15 -10.06 5.23 22.14
CA VAL A 15 -10.52 5.44 23.52
C VAL A 15 -10.53 4.12 24.31
N PHE A 16 -11.01 3.03 23.70
CA PHE A 16 -10.98 1.71 24.32
C PHE A 16 -9.53 1.23 24.54
N ALA A 17 -8.64 1.46 23.58
CA ALA A 17 -7.23 1.11 23.67
C ALA A 17 -6.52 1.87 24.79
N ILE A 18 -6.77 3.18 24.92
CA ILE A 18 -6.23 4.02 26.00
C ILE A 18 -6.73 3.51 27.36
N SER A 19 -8.04 3.29 27.51
CA SER A 19 -8.63 2.83 28.76
C SER A 19 -8.11 1.44 29.16
N SER A 20 -8.04 0.51 28.22
CA SER A 20 -7.52 -0.84 28.47
C SER A 20 -6.01 -0.83 28.73
N GLY A 21 -5.22 -0.07 27.97
CA GLY A 21 -3.78 0.07 28.15
C GLY A 21 -3.41 0.73 29.48
N TYR A 22 -4.17 1.73 29.92
CA TYR A 22 -3.97 2.37 31.22
C TYR A 22 -4.22 1.41 32.39
N ARG A 23 -5.26 0.58 32.30
CA ARG A 23 -5.58 -0.43 33.33
C ARG A 23 -4.56 -1.57 33.37
N ARG A 24 -4.09 -2.03 32.21
CA ARG A 24 -3.15 -3.16 32.07
C ARG A 24 -1.70 -2.79 32.34
N GLY A 25 -1.29 -1.56 32.02
CA GLY A 25 0.11 -1.15 32.07
C GLY A 25 0.89 -1.52 30.80
N PHE A 26 2.08 -0.95 30.63
CA PHE A 26 2.90 -1.08 29.42
C PHE A 26 3.36 -2.52 29.19
N TRP A 27 3.97 -3.15 30.18
CA TRP A 27 4.56 -4.49 30.00
C TRP A 27 3.54 -5.57 29.65
N LEU A 28 2.38 -5.51 30.29
CA LEU A 28 1.31 -6.46 30.06
C LEU A 28 0.63 -6.23 28.71
N SER A 29 0.41 -4.96 28.35
CA SER A 29 -0.04 -4.60 27.00
C SER A 29 0.96 -5.10 25.95
N LEU A 30 2.26 -4.84 26.11
CA LEU A 30 3.29 -5.27 25.18
C LEU A 30 3.28 -6.79 24.98
N ALA A 31 3.26 -7.56 26.08
CA ALA A 31 3.22 -9.02 26.02
C ALA A 31 1.94 -9.53 25.32
N GLN A 32 0.80 -8.91 25.60
CA GLN A 32 -0.48 -9.24 24.97
C GLN A 32 -0.48 -8.94 23.46
N TYR A 33 -0.01 -7.75 23.05
CA TYR A 33 0.07 -7.38 21.63
C TYR A 33 1.09 -8.26 20.90
N ALA A 34 2.22 -8.62 21.52
CA ALA A 34 3.18 -9.57 20.96
C ALA A 34 2.54 -10.95 20.74
N GLY A 35 1.79 -11.44 21.74
CA GLY A 35 1.03 -12.68 21.64
C GLY A 35 -0.04 -12.64 20.55
N LEU A 36 -0.77 -11.52 20.42
CA LEU A 36 -1.74 -11.30 19.34
C LEU A 36 -1.06 -11.40 17.97
N VAL A 37 0.04 -10.68 17.76
CA VAL A 37 0.79 -10.66 16.50
C VAL A 37 1.27 -12.07 16.15
N LEU A 38 1.88 -12.79 17.11
CA LEU A 38 2.30 -14.17 16.90
C LEU A 38 1.12 -15.08 16.53
N GLY A 39 0.00 -14.96 17.23
CA GLY A 39 -1.23 -15.72 16.95
C GLY A 39 -1.77 -15.45 15.55
N VAL A 40 -1.80 -14.19 15.11
CA VAL A 40 -2.23 -13.79 13.76
C VAL A 40 -1.28 -14.32 12.70
N VAL A 41 0.05 -14.25 12.91
CA VAL A 41 1.05 -14.79 11.97
C VAL A 41 0.89 -16.31 11.82
N ILE A 42 0.74 -17.01 12.93
CA ILE A 42 0.48 -18.47 12.93
C ILE A 42 -0.85 -18.78 12.25
N GLY A 43 -1.89 -17.97 12.49
CA GLY A 43 -3.18 -18.13 11.83
C GLY A 43 -3.13 -17.88 10.33
N ALA A 44 -2.34 -16.91 9.88
CA ALA A 44 -2.17 -16.60 8.46
C ALA A 44 -1.48 -17.75 7.70
N THR A 45 -0.53 -18.44 8.34
CA THR A 45 0.15 -19.60 7.74
C THR A 45 -0.73 -20.86 7.79
N LEU A 46 -1.54 -21.04 8.84
CA LEU A 46 -2.45 -22.19 8.98
C LEU A 46 -3.72 -22.08 8.13
N ALA A 47 -4.27 -20.87 7.94
CA ALA A 47 -5.51 -20.65 7.20
C ALA A 47 -5.56 -21.35 5.83
N PRO A 48 -4.57 -21.17 4.92
CA PRO A 48 -4.59 -21.84 3.62
C PRO A 48 -4.44 -23.37 3.74
N ILE A 49 -3.77 -23.87 4.79
CA ILE A 49 -3.63 -25.31 5.04
C ILE A 49 -4.99 -25.90 5.40
N VAL A 50 -5.71 -25.27 6.33
CA VAL A 50 -7.05 -25.70 6.75
C VAL A 50 -8.04 -25.63 5.58
N ILE A 51 -8.05 -24.52 4.83
CA ILE A 51 -8.94 -24.36 3.66
C ILE A 51 -8.75 -25.48 2.64
N ARG A 52 -7.48 -25.83 2.34
CA ARG A 52 -7.16 -26.94 1.42
C ARG A 52 -7.51 -28.31 1.99
N ALA A 53 -7.26 -28.54 3.28
CA ALA A 53 -7.53 -29.82 3.93
C ALA A 53 -9.02 -30.17 3.93
N PHE A 54 -9.90 -29.17 4.09
CA PHE A 54 -11.35 -29.34 4.09
C PHE A 54 -12.00 -29.13 2.72
N SER A 55 -11.20 -28.95 1.66
CA SER A 55 -11.69 -28.72 0.28
C SER A 55 -12.77 -27.63 0.19
N LEU A 56 -12.59 -26.53 0.94
CA LEU A 56 -13.57 -25.46 1.02
C LEU A 56 -13.55 -24.63 -0.27
N ASN A 57 -14.64 -24.72 -1.04
CA ASN A 57 -14.78 -24.05 -2.32
C ASN A 57 -15.63 -22.78 -2.19
N GLY A 58 -15.21 -21.71 -2.88
CA GLY A 58 -15.90 -20.42 -2.90
C GLY A 58 -15.16 -19.32 -2.13
N ALA A 59 -14.89 -18.20 -2.82
CA ALA A 59 -14.09 -17.10 -2.28
C ALA A 59 -14.65 -16.52 -0.97
N ALA A 60 -15.98 -16.48 -0.83
CA ALA A 60 -16.64 -15.99 0.38
C ALA A 60 -16.38 -16.91 1.60
N ILE A 61 -16.54 -18.23 1.42
CA ILE A 61 -16.30 -19.21 2.49
C ILE A 61 -14.82 -19.22 2.88
N GLN A 62 -13.92 -19.20 1.91
CA GLN A 62 -12.48 -19.14 2.14
C GLN A 62 -12.07 -17.89 2.94
N SER A 63 -12.60 -16.73 2.56
CA SER A 63 -12.35 -15.46 3.26
C SER A 63 -12.89 -15.51 4.70
N LEU A 64 -14.12 -16.01 4.88
CA LEU A 64 -14.74 -16.13 6.19
C LEU A 64 -13.93 -17.06 7.11
N VAL A 65 -13.51 -18.22 6.60
CA VAL A 65 -12.72 -19.19 7.36
C VAL A 65 -11.35 -18.62 7.71
N ALA A 66 -10.68 -17.95 6.78
CA ALA A 66 -9.42 -17.27 7.05
C ALA A 66 -9.58 -16.23 8.17
N ILE A 67 -10.60 -15.37 8.10
CA ILE A 67 -10.90 -14.37 9.14
C ILE A 67 -11.15 -15.04 10.49
N MET A 68 -11.95 -16.11 10.52
CA MET A 68 -12.25 -16.85 11.75
C MET A 68 -10.99 -17.46 12.38
N ILE A 69 -10.12 -18.07 11.58
CA ILE A 69 -8.85 -18.65 12.05
C ILE A 69 -7.95 -17.56 12.64
N LEU A 70 -7.83 -16.41 11.97
CA LEU A 70 -7.04 -15.28 12.46
C LEU A 70 -7.58 -14.72 13.77
N ILE A 71 -8.90 -14.57 13.90
CA ILE A 71 -9.54 -14.10 15.14
C ILE A 71 -9.29 -15.08 16.29
N VAL A 72 -9.51 -16.37 16.06
CA VAL A 72 -9.35 -17.41 17.09
C VAL A 72 -7.90 -17.48 17.55
N LEU A 73 -6.94 -17.65 16.62
CA LEU A 73 -5.53 -17.79 16.98
C LEU A 73 -4.93 -16.49 17.51
N GLY A 74 -5.36 -15.33 17.00
CA GLY A 74 -4.99 -14.04 17.56
C GLY A 74 -5.47 -13.89 19.01
N THR A 75 -6.71 -14.28 19.31
CA THR A 75 -7.28 -14.21 20.67
C THR A 75 -6.57 -15.18 21.63
N ILE A 76 -6.26 -16.40 21.16
CA ILE A 76 -5.48 -17.38 21.94
C ILE A 76 -4.07 -16.82 22.20
N GLY A 77 -3.38 -16.35 21.16
CA GLY A 77 -2.04 -15.77 21.28
C GLY A 77 -2.00 -14.58 22.23
N SER A 78 -2.97 -13.66 22.13
CA SER A 78 -3.16 -12.54 23.06
C SER A 78 -3.34 -13.02 24.51
N SER A 79 -4.14 -14.07 24.72
CA SER A 79 -4.40 -14.63 26.06
C SER A 79 -3.16 -15.29 26.67
N VAL A 80 -2.40 -16.04 25.85
CA VAL A 80 -1.11 -16.62 26.26
C VAL A 80 -0.09 -15.53 26.57
N GLY A 81 0.01 -14.50 25.72
CA GLY A 81 0.90 -13.36 25.93
C GLY A 81 0.58 -12.62 27.23
N TYR A 82 -0.70 -12.44 27.54
CA TYR A 82 -1.14 -11.88 28.82
C TYR A 82 -0.71 -12.76 30.01
N TRP A 83 -0.97 -14.07 29.94
CA TRP A 83 -0.66 -15.01 31.01
C TRP A 83 0.85 -15.10 31.30
N VAL A 84 1.68 -15.04 30.26
CA VAL A 84 3.15 -15.02 30.38
C VAL A 84 3.66 -13.64 30.85
N GLY A 85 2.99 -12.56 30.46
CA GLY A 85 3.38 -11.19 30.82
C GLY A 85 3.09 -10.80 32.27
N GLU A 86 2.04 -11.34 32.87
CA GLU A 86 1.63 -11.08 34.27
C GLU A 86 2.76 -11.32 35.30
N PRO A 87 3.44 -12.48 35.34
CA PRO A 87 4.52 -12.71 36.30
C PRO A 87 5.75 -11.82 36.07
N ILE A 88 6.01 -11.44 34.82
CA ILE A 88 7.11 -10.53 34.46
C ILE A 88 6.83 -9.13 35.01
N ARG A 89 5.59 -8.64 34.83
CA ARG A 89 5.14 -7.35 35.36
C ARG A 89 5.26 -7.29 36.89
N LEU A 90 4.81 -8.33 37.59
CA LEU A 90 4.89 -8.40 39.06
C LEU A 90 6.32 -8.33 39.58
N ARG A 91 7.30 -8.89 38.84
CA ARG A 91 8.72 -8.81 39.19
C ARG A 91 9.34 -7.43 38.90
N LEU A 92 8.94 -6.78 37.81
CA LEU A 92 9.46 -5.48 37.39
C LEU A 92 8.88 -4.29 38.16
N LEU A 93 7.60 -4.38 38.59
CA LEU A 93 6.87 -3.28 39.23
C LEU A 93 6.77 -3.40 40.75
N ALA A 94 7.71 -4.09 41.41
CA ALA A 94 7.77 -4.21 42.86
C ALA A 94 7.95 -2.86 43.60
N GLN A 95 8.12 -1.73 42.89
CA GLN A 95 8.26 -0.39 43.47
C GLN A 95 7.00 0.50 43.34
N PRO A 96 6.62 1.25 44.39
CA PRO A 96 5.33 1.97 44.47
C PRO A 96 5.15 3.14 43.48
N ARG A 97 6.23 3.69 42.88
CA ARG A 97 6.15 4.77 41.87
C ARG A 97 6.09 4.27 40.43
N GLY A 98 6.42 3.01 40.15
CA GLY A 98 6.45 2.45 38.80
C GLY A 98 5.06 2.32 38.15
N GLY A 99 4.02 2.09 38.95
CA GLY A 99 2.68 1.77 38.45
C GLY A 99 2.01 2.88 37.62
N ARG A 100 2.14 4.16 38.02
CA ARG A 100 1.51 5.26 37.26
C ARG A 100 2.20 5.52 35.92
N VAL A 101 3.54 5.42 35.90
CA VAL A 101 4.33 5.56 34.67
C VAL A 101 4.07 4.38 33.73
N ASP A 102 3.99 3.16 34.27
CA ASP A 102 3.62 1.94 33.52
C ASP A 102 2.22 2.06 32.91
N SER A 103 1.22 2.51 33.68
CA SER A 103 -0.13 2.76 33.17
C SER A 103 -0.17 3.82 32.08
N PHE A 104 0.51 4.95 32.26
CA PHE A 104 0.58 6.00 31.24
C PHE A 104 1.28 5.51 29.96
N ALA A 105 2.43 4.84 30.10
CA ALA A 105 3.14 4.24 28.98
C ALA A 105 2.30 3.16 28.26
N GLY A 106 1.51 2.37 29.02
CA GLY A 106 0.57 1.41 28.47
C GLY A 106 -0.54 2.06 27.66
N ALA A 107 -1.11 3.16 28.14
CA ALA A 107 -2.12 3.93 27.41
C ALA A 107 -1.56 4.48 26.08
N VAL A 108 -0.39 5.11 26.12
CA VAL A 108 0.29 5.65 24.93
C VAL A 108 0.62 4.52 23.94
N PHE A 109 1.20 3.42 24.42
CA PHE A 109 1.53 2.27 23.58
C PHE A 109 0.30 1.67 22.90
N SER A 110 -0.77 1.42 23.65
CA SER A 110 -2.02 0.87 23.09
C SER A 110 -2.67 1.81 22.07
N ALA A 111 -2.64 3.13 22.31
CA ALA A 111 -3.13 4.11 21.34
C ALA A 111 -2.32 4.07 20.04
N LEU A 112 -0.98 4.10 20.14
CA LEU A 112 -0.09 4.00 18.98
C LEU A 112 -0.26 2.68 18.23
N ALA A 113 -0.43 1.57 18.95
CA ALA A 113 -0.67 0.25 18.35
C ALA A 113 -1.97 0.24 17.53
N VAL A 114 -3.08 0.73 18.09
CA VAL A 114 -4.37 0.78 17.39
C VAL A 114 -4.35 1.75 16.21
N LEU A 115 -3.70 2.92 16.34
CA LEU A 115 -3.53 3.85 15.23
C LEU A 115 -2.69 3.22 14.11
N SER A 116 -1.59 2.53 14.44
CA SER A 116 -0.73 1.85 13.47
C SER A 116 -1.47 0.74 12.72
N VAL A 117 -2.23 -0.09 13.45
CA VAL A 117 -3.07 -1.14 12.86
C VAL A 117 -4.16 -0.52 11.97
N SER A 118 -4.82 0.54 12.44
CA SER A 118 -5.87 1.24 11.67
C SER A 118 -5.32 1.83 10.38
N TRP A 119 -4.13 2.44 10.42
CA TRP A 119 -3.44 2.95 9.24
C TRP A 119 -3.10 1.83 8.25
N PHE A 120 -2.50 0.73 8.73
CA PHE A 120 -2.17 -0.42 7.89
C PHE A 120 -3.41 -1.06 7.25
N LEU A 121 -4.49 -1.24 8.02
CA LEU A 121 -5.78 -1.71 7.50
C LEU A 121 -6.34 -0.71 6.49
N GLY A 122 -6.28 0.59 6.75
CA GLY A 122 -6.72 1.63 5.82
C GLY A 122 -6.03 1.50 4.46
N LEU A 123 -4.69 1.37 4.44
CA LEU A 123 -3.90 1.18 3.22
C LEU A 123 -4.24 -0.11 2.46
N SER A 124 -4.61 -1.16 3.19
CA SER A 124 -4.95 -2.48 2.64
C SER A 124 -6.38 -2.50 2.07
N LEU A 125 -7.33 -1.93 2.81
CA LEU A 125 -8.75 -1.95 2.49
C LEU A 125 -9.15 -0.85 1.48
N ALA A 126 -8.36 0.21 1.34
CA ALA A 126 -8.59 1.27 0.35
C ALA A 126 -8.65 0.78 -1.10
N ARG A 127 -8.11 -0.42 -1.38
CA ARG A 127 -8.03 -1.03 -2.72
C ARG A 127 -9.02 -2.15 -2.96
N ILE A 128 -9.92 -2.42 -2.01
CA ILE A 128 -10.95 -3.44 -2.23
C ILE A 128 -11.86 -2.99 -3.40
N PRO A 129 -12.31 -3.93 -4.26
CA PRO A 129 -13.28 -3.66 -5.33
C PRO A 129 -14.69 -3.34 -4.80
N SER A 130 -14.80 -2.41 -3.86
CA SER A 130 -16.05 -1.86 -3.33
C SER A 130 -15.94 -0.32 -3.25
N PRO A 131 -16.40 0.40 -4.29
CA PRO A 131 -16.35 1.87 -4.36
C PRO A 131 -16.85 2.63 -3.12
N PRO A 132 -17.95 2.24 -2.44
CA PRO A 132 -18.41 2.99 -1.28
C PRO A 132 -17.46 2.86 -0.07
N LEU A 133 -16.83 1.69 0.10
CA LEU A 133 -15.92 1.44 1.22
C LEU A 133 -14.55 2.08 0.99
N SER A 134 -13.99 1.95 -0.23
CA SER A 134 -12.74 2.60 -0.59
C SER A 134 -12.83 4.13 -0.47
N ALA A 135 -13.93 4.72 -0.95
CA ALA A 135 -14.18 6.15 -0.79
C ALA A 135 -14.32 6.58 0.67
N ALA A 136 -14.94 5.77 1.54
CA ALA A 136 -15.06 6.07 2.96
C ALA A 136 -13.69 6.07 3.67
N ILE A 137 -12.82 5.11 3.34
CA ILE A 137 -11.46 4.99 3.88
C ILE A 137 -10.60 6.16 3.39
N GLN A 138 -10.57 6.44 2.08
CA GLN A 138 -9.78 7.53 1.50
C GLN A 138 -10.20 8.92 2.01
N ARG A 139 -11.47 9.09 2.42
CA ARG A 139 -11.99 10.34 2.98
C ARG A 139 -11.75 10.50 4.48
N SER A 140 -11.30 9.47 5.20
CA SER A 140 -10.98 9.56 6.64
C SER A 140 -9.94 10.65 6.90
N ALA A 141 -10.21 11.51 7.87
CA ALA A 141 -9.27 12.54 8.29
C ALA A 141 -8.12 11.92 9.11
N ILE A 142 -8.43 10.95 9.98
CA ILE A 142 -7.44 10.29 10.83
C ILE A 142 -6.46 9.49 9.97
N LEU A 143 -6.95 8.67 9.04
CA LEU A 143 -6.08 7.84 8.20
C LEU A 143 -5.18 8.70 7.30
N ARG A 144 -5.69 9.80 6.73
CA ARG A 144 -4.88 10.74 5.95
C ARG A 144 -3.85 11.48 6.80
N GLY A 145 -4.20 11.85 8.03
CA GLY A 145 -3.26 12.44 8.98
C GLY A 145 -2.13 11.48 9.34
N LEU A 146 -2.46 10.20 9.61
CA LEU A 146 -1.48 9.16 9.88
C LEU A 146 -0.57 8.90 8.67
N ASP A 147 -1.14 8.82 7.46
CA ASP A 147 -0.39 8.61 6.22
C ASP A 147 0.61 9.74 5.93
N GLY A 148 0.27 10.98 6.31
CA GLY A 148 1.15 12.14 6.16
C GLY A 148 2.35 12.16 7.13
N ILE A 149 2.26 11.46 8.27
CA ILE A 149 3.31 11.44 9.31
C ILE A 149 4.14 10.16 9.25
N ALA A 150 3.55 9.06 8.74
CA ALA A 150 4.20 7.78 8.73
C ALA A 150 5.48 7.79 7.86
N PRO A 151 6.59 7.20 8.33
CA PRO A 151 7.82 7.15 7.56
C PRO A 151 7.61 6.31 6.31
N ARG A 152 7.96 6.86 5.14
CA ARG A 152 7.92 6.10 3.89
C ARG A 152 9.01 5.02 3.93
N PRO A 153 8.69 3.75 3.63
CA PRO A 153 9.67 2.68 3.65
C PRO A 153 10.82 2.96 2.66
N PRO A 154 12.07 2.57 2.98
CA PRO A 154 13.18 2.68 2.04
C PRO A 154 12.95 1.88 0.75
N ALA A 155 13.37 2.44 -0.39
CA ALA A 155 13.14 1.86 -1.72
C ALA A 155 13.72 0.43 -1.95
N PHE A 156 14.60 -0.06 -1.07
CA PHE A 156 15.12 -1.42 -1.17
C PHE A 156 14.10 -2.47 -0.68
N LEU A 157 13.22 -2.12 0.27
CA LEU A 157 12.19 -3.05 0.76
C LEU A 157 11.14 -3.36 -0.31
N ALA A 158 10.81 -2.37 -1.15
CA ALA A 158 9.95 -2.57 -2.33
C ALA A 158 10.54 -3.57 -3.34
N ARG A 159 11.87 -3.77 -3.37
CA ARG A 159 12.49 -4.81 -4.21
C ARG A 159 12.41 -6.19 -3.58
N VAL A 160 12.51 -6.28 -2.25
CA VAL A 160 12.33 -7.55 -1.54
C VAL A 160 10.91 -8.08 -1.73
N GLU A 161 9.92 -7.19 -1.74
CA GLU A 161 8.52 -7.52 -2.08
C GLU A 161 8.39 -8.18 -3.46
N THR A 162 9.07 -7.64 -4.48
CA THR A 162 9.06 -8.25 -5.83
C THR A 162 9.79 -9.58 -5.93
N ILE A 163 10.75 -9.85 -5.05
CA ILE A 163 11.52 -11.11 -5.01
C ILE A 163 10.72 -12.20 -4.28
N ILE A 164 9.92 -11.84 -3.29
CA ILE A 164 9.00 -12.73 -2.57
C ILE A 164 7.66 -12.77 -3.33
N ALA A 165 7.71 -13.26 -4.58
CA ALA A 165 6.62 -13.24 -5.57
C ALA A 165 5.34 -14.03 -5.20
N GLY A 166 5.20 -14.48 -3.96
CA GLY A 166 4.02 -15.20 -3.46
C GLY A 166 3.22 -14.45 -2.38
N VAL A 167 3.68 -13.28 -1.93
CA VAL A 167 2.99 -12.49 -0.91
C VAL A 167 2.61 -11.16 -1.54
N ASN A 168 1.32 -11.00 -1.88
CA ASN A 168 0.75 -9.70 -2.22
C ASN A 168 0.76 -8.85 -0.95
N PHE A 169 1.88 -8.21 -0.63
CA PHE A 169 1.85 -7.17 0.37
C PHE A 169 0.88 -6.09 -0.13
N PRO A 170 0.03 -5.54 0.74
CA PRO A 170 -0.64 -4.29 0.43
C PRO A 170 0.44 -3.34 -0.03
N SER A 171 0.19 -2.58 -1.10
CA SER A 171 1.09 -1.53 -1.57
C SER A 171 1.09 -0.39 -0.55
N ALA A 172 1.44 -0.68 0.70
CA ALA A 172 1.64 0.25 1.80
C ALA A 172 2.73 1.29 1.50
N PHE A 173 3.31 1.20 0.31
CA PHE A 173 4.27 2.09 -0.33
C PHE A 173 3.63 3.13 -1.28
N SER A 174 2.34 3.01 -1.61
CA SER A 174 1.55 4.07 -2.26
C SER A 174 0.54 4.60 -1.23
N GLY A 175 0.61 5.89 -0.94
CA GLY A 175 -0.22 6.51 0.09
C GLY A 175 -1.71 6.49 -0.26
N LEU A 176 -2.53 7.14 0.58
CA LEU A 176 -3.92 7.41 0.25
C LEU A 176 -3.97 8.49 -0.85
N GLU A 177 -3.87 8.08 -2.11
CA GLU A 177 -3.96 9.00 -3.24
C GLU A 177 -5.29 9.77 -3.22
N PRO A 178 -5.31 11.02 -3.72
CA PRO A 178 -6.53 11.79 -3.87
C PRO A 178 -7.60 10.97 -4.57
N VAL A 179 -8.85 11.06 -4.09
CA VAL A 179 -10.00 10.40 -4.70
C VAL A 179 -10.07 10.84 -6.16
N GLY A 180 -9.64 9.97 -7.08
CA GLY A 180 -9.80 10.16 -8.50
C GLY A 180 -11.28 10.26 -8.86
N PRO A 181 -11.63 10.81 -10.02
CA PRO A 181 -12.99 10.75 -10.53
C PRO A 181 -13.50 9.31 -10.42
N SER A 182 -14.78 9.15 -10.04
CA SER A 182 -15.43 7.84 -9.97
C SER A 182 -15.12 7.05 -11.24
N ALA A 183 -14.72 5.78 -11.07
CA ALA A 183 -14.38 4.91 -12.19
C ALA A 183 -15.48 5.01 -13.25
N GLN A 184 -15.12 5.50 -14.43
CA GLN A 184 -16.05 5.56 -15.55
C GLN A 184 -16.49 4.13 -15.89
N PRO A 185 -17.73 3.95 -16.38
CA PRO A 185 -18.16 2.64 -16.85
C PRO A 185 -17.13 2.09 -17.83
N LEU A 186 -16.70 0.85 -17.61
CA LEU A 186 -15.74 0.21 -18.48
C LEU A 186 -16.29 0.21 -19.91
N PRO A 187 -15.50 0.60 -20.92
CA PRO A 187 -15.96 0.55 -22.29
C PRO A 187 -16.31 -0.90 -22.66
N ASN A 188 -17.37 -1.06 -23.45
CA ASN A 188 -17.87 -2.37 -23.88
C ASN A 188 -16.80 -3.22 -24.61
N SER A 189 -15.78 -2.57 -25.18
CA SER A 189 -14.61 -3.24 -25.74
C SER A 189 -13.39 -2.35 -25.61
N ILE A 190 -12.28 -2.96 -25.18
CA ILE A 190 -10.92 -2.38 -25.23
C ILE A 190 -10.16 -2.84 -26.47
N ASN A 191 -10.72 -3.76 -27.26
CA ASN A 191 -10.09 -4.33 -28.44
C ASN A 191 -10.57 -3.59 -29.71
N THR A 192 -10.31 -2.29 -29.76
CA THR A 192 -10.66 -1.45 -30.91
C THR A 192 -9.42 -1.23 -31.79
N PRO A 193 -9.60 -0.95 -33.10
CA PRO A 193 -8.48 -0.62 -33.98
C PRO A 193 -7.62 0.54 -33.46
N GLY A 194 -8.25 1.54 -32.82
CA GLY A 194 -7.54 2.69 -32.24
C GLY A 194 -6.65 2.31 -31.05
N VAL A 195 -7.13 1.44 -30.15
CA VAL A 195 -6.32 0.95 -29.03
C VAL A 195 -5.16 0.08 -29.52
N GLN A 196 -5.39 -0.77 -30.52
CA GLN A 196 -4.33 -1.59 -31.12
C GLN A 196 -3.26 -0.73 -31.80
N ALA A 197 -3.66 0.31 -32.54
CA ALA A 197 -2.74 1.26 -33.16
C ALA A 197 -1.91 2.01 -32.10
N ALA A 198 -2.58 2.57 -31.07
CA ALA A 198 -1.90 3.27 -29.98
C ALA A 198 -0.94 2.36 -29.21
N ALA A 199 -1.33 1.11 -28.95
CA ALA A 199 -0.46 0.13 -28.29
C ALA A 199 0.78 -0.21 -29.13
N ALA A 200 0.65 -0.26 -30.46
CA ALA A 200 1.78 -0.53 -31.36
C ALA A 200 2.80 0.62 -31.37
N GLU A 201 2.34 1.85 -31.17
CA GLU A 201 3.14 3.08 -31.21
C GLU A 201 3.65 3.53 -29.83
N THR A 202 3.10 2.98 -28.75
CA THR A 202 3.57 3.22 -27.38
C THR A 202 4.93 2.57 -27.16
N LEU A 203 5.83 3.34 -26.55
CA LEU A 203 7.21 2.98 -26.29
C LEU A 203 7.41 2.73 -24.79
N LYS A 204 8.21 1.72 -24.46
CA LYS A 204 8.77 1.56 -23.12
C LYS A 204 9.98 2.47 -22.97
N VAL A 205 9.96 3.38 -22.01
CA VAL A 205 11.11 4.21 -21.62
C VAL A 205 11.86 3.51 -20.50
N GLN A 206 13.19 3.51 -20.56
CA GLN A 206 14.02 2.97 -19.49
C GLN A 206 15.30 3.78 -19.32
N GLY A 207 15.79 3.88 -18.09
CA GLY A 207 17.04 4.55 -17.76
C GLY A 207 17.64 4.03 -16.46
N PHE A 208 18.95 4.24 -16.26
CA PHE A 208 19.63 3.85 -15.03
C PHE A 208 19.69 5.02 -14.07
N GLY A 209 19.17 4.88 -12.86
CA GLY A 209 19.09 5.96 -11.87
C GLY A 209 18.49 5.50 -10.54
N CYS A 210 18.64 6.31 -9.49
CA CYS A 210 17.99 6.07 -8.18
C CYS A 210 18.27 4.65 -7.60
N GLY A 211 19.48 4.14 -7.82
CA GLY A 211 19.90 2.82 -7.35
C GLY A 211 19.33 1.64 -8.15
N GLY A 212 18.84 1.82 -9.37
CA GLY A 212 18.31 0.73 -10.20
C GLY A 212 17.98 1.14 -11.65
N ILE A 213 17.15 0.32 -12.31
CA ILE A 213 16.57 0.66 -13.61
C ILE A 213 15.18 1.27 -13.35
N VAL A 214 14.95 2.45 -13.91
CA VAL A 214 13.66 3.14 -13.92
C VAL A 214 12.95 2.80 -15.23
N PHE A 215 11.66 2.55 -15.15
CA PHE A 215 10.81 2.25 -16.31
C PHE A 215 9.66 3.24 -16.39
N GLY A 216 9.20 3.50 -17.61
CA GLY A 216 7.98 4.23 -17.87
C GLY A 216 7.48 3.95 -19.29
N SER A 217 6.48 4.72 -19.68
CA SER A 217 5.92 4.70 -21.04
C SER A 217 6.11 6.06 -21.68
N GLY A 218 6.13 6.09 -23.00
CA GLY A 218 6.09 7.30 -23.78
C GLY A 218 5.49 7.05 -25.15
N PHE A 219 5.13 8.10 -25.87
CA PHE A 219 4.57 7.99 -27.20
C PHE A 219 5.07 9.10 -28.12
N PRO A 220 5.15 8.84 -29.43
CA PRO A 220 5.63 9.83 -30.39
C PRO A 220 4.66 11.01 -30.52
N VAL A 221 5.19 12.22 -30.47
CA VAL A 221 4.46 13.49 -30.68
C VAL A 221 4.99 14.29 -31.87
N GLY A 222 6.07 13.80 -32.49
CA GLY A 222 6.64 14.36 -33.71
C GLY A 222 7.81 13.50 -34.21
N PRO A 223 8.43 13.86 -35.34
CA PRO A 223 9.55 13.10 -35.90
C PRO A 223 10.70 12.95 -34.89
N GLY A 224 10.91 11.72 -34.41
CA GLY A 224 11.92 11.42 -33.40
C GLY A 224 11.68 12.06 -32.02
N MET A 225 10.47 12.55 -31.73
CA MET A 225 10.14 13.21 -30.46
C MET A 225 9.12 12.38 -29.69
N VAL A 226 9.46 12.02 -28.45
CA VAL A 226 8.65 11.17 -27.59
C VAL A 226 8.26 11.93 -26.33
N LEU A 227 6.96 12.03 -26.06
CA LEU A 227 6.44 12.56 -24.80
C LEU A 227 6.46 11.47 -23.72
N THR A 228 6.88 11.84 -22.52
CA THR A 228 6.79 11.01 -21.31
C THR A 228 6.64 11.90 -20.08
N ASN A 229 6.54 11.30 -18.90
CA ASN A 229 6.53 12.06 -17.65
C ASN A 229 7.94 12.48 -17.23
N ALA A 230 8.08 13.63 -16.58
CA ALA A 230 9.37 14.10 -16.08
C ALA A 230 9.95 13.13 -15.03
N HIS A 231 9.11 12.58 -14.15
CA HIS A 231 9.54 11.64 -13.13
C HIS A 231 10.13 10.34 -13.70
N VAL A 232 9.79 9.95 -14.93
CA VAL A 232 10.32 8.74 -15.59
C VAL A 232 11.81 8.89 -15.91
N VAL A 233 12.28 10.11 -16.15
CA VAL A 233 13.65 10.39 -16.56
C VAL A 233 14.47 11.15 -15.52
N ALA A 234 13.84 11.63 -14.45
CA ALA A 234 14.49 12.36 -13.37
C ALA A 234 15.62 11.54 -12.72
N GLY A 235 16.83 12.09 -12.71
CA GLY A 235 18.01 11.45 -12.11
C GLY A 235 18.48 10.18 -12.84
N THR A 236 18.00 9.93 -14.06
CA THR A 236 18.40 8.79 -14.88
C THR A 236 19.53 9.15 -15.85
N GLN A 237 20.35 8.17 -16.21
CA GLN A 237 21.37 8.23 -17.26
C GLN A 237 21.14 7.11 -18.28
N GLY A 238 21.62 7.32 -19.50
CA GLY A 238 21.54 6.31 -20.56
C GLY A 238 20.11 5.97 -20.95
N THR A 239 19.21 6.96 -21.03
CA THR A 239 17.82 6.75 -21.39
C THR A 239 17.70 6.07 -22.75
N THR A 240 16.89 5.03 -22.82
CA THR A 240 16.55 4.32 -24.06
C THR A 240 15.04 4.17 -24.15
N VAL A 241 14.54 4.09 -25.39
CA VAL A 241 13.15 3.74 -25.68
C VAL A 241 13.11 2.42 -26.42
N ARG A 242 12.12 1.58 -26.10
CA ARG A 242 11.92 0.28 -26.74
C ARG A 242 10.53 0.22 -27.35
N SER A 243 10.47 -0.08 -28.64
CA SER A 243 9.21 -0.28 -29.37
C SER A 243 8.62 -1.66 -29.11
N SER A 244 7.35 -1.83 -29.50
CA SER A 244 6.63 -3.12 -29.52
C SER A 244 7.39 -4.20 -30.31
N SER A 245 8.10 -3.84 -31.37
CA SER A 245 9.00 -4.73 -32.13
C SER A 245 10.26 -5.17 -31.37
N GLY A 246 10.47 -4.70 -30.15
CA GLY A 246 11.57 -5.08 -29.28
C GLY A 246 12.87 -4.31 -29.51
N ARG A 247 12.95 -3.43 -30.52
CA ARG A 247 14.12 -2.61 -30.83
C ARG A 247 14.34 -1.54 -29.75
N SER A 248 15.54 -1.50 -29.19
CA SER A 248 15.97 -0.47 -28.23
C SER A 248 16.73 0.65 -28.95
N LEU A 249 16.37 1.91 -28.66
CA LEU A 249 16.94 3.11 -29.27
C LEU A 249 17.42 4.06 -28.18
N SER A 250 18.59 4.67 -28.36
CA SER A 250 19.07 5.72 -27.46
C SER A 250 18.21 6.97 -27.58
N ALA A 251 17.88 7.55 -26.43
CA ALA A 251 17.05 8.73 -26.29
C ALA A 251 17.78 9.80 -25.48
N ARG A 252 17.57 11.07 -25.82
CA ARG A 252 18.11 12.21 -25.08
C ARG A 252 16.96 13.07 -24.56
N VAL A 253 16.97 13.42 -23.28
CA VAL A 253 16.00 14.38 -22.74
C VAL A 253 16.31 15.75 -23.32
N VAL A 254 15.36 16.33 -24.07
CA VAL A 254 15.50 17.66 -24.69
C VAL A 254 14.58 18.70 -24.06
N LEU A 255 13.54 18.25 -23.35
CA LEU A 255 12.70 19.09 -22.50
C LEU A 255 12.44 18.33 -21.20
N PHE A 256 12.51 19.05 -20.08
CA PHE A 256 12.21 18.54 -18.75
C PHE A 256 11.48 19.62 -17.96
N ASP A 257 10.21 19.39 -17.65
CA ASP A 257 9.35 20.27 -16.85
C ASP A 257 8.81 19.47 -15.64
N PRO A 258 9.41 19.65 -14.45
CA PRO A 258 8.99 18.94 -13.24
C PRO A 258 7.69 19.48 -12.65
N GLU A 259 7.29 20.72 -12.97
CA GLU A 259 6.04 21.30 -12.43
C GLU A 259 4.82 20.71 -13.13
N ARG A 260 4.92 20.46 -14.45
CA ARG A 260 3.87 19.81 -15.24
C ARG A 260 4.00 18.29 -15.30
N ASP A 261 5.07 17.74 -14.74
CA ASP A 261 5.49 16.34 -14.86
C ASP A 261 5.57 15.86 -16.32
N VAL A 262 6.22 16.66 -17.18
CA VAL A 262 6.36 16.42 -18.62
C VAL A 262 7.82 16.43 -19.05
N ALA A 263 8.21 15.48 -19.91
CA ALA A 263 9.49 15.48 -20.60
C ALA A 263 9.33 15.12 -22.09
N ILE A 264 10.20 15.68 -22.93
CA ILE A 264 10.35 15.28 -24.34
C ILE A 264 11.71 14.62 -24.52
N LEU A 265 11.69 13.45 -25.13
CA LEU A 265 12.88 12.71 -25.53
C LEU A 265 13.09 12.81 -27.02
N TYR A 266 14.31 13.15 -27.43
CA TYR A 266 14.75 13.07 -28.81
C TYR A 266 15.38 11.70 -29.09
N VAL A 267 14.84 11.00 -30.09
CA VAL A 267 15.17 9.64 -30.51
C VAL A 267 15.40 9.64 -32.02
N PRO A 268 16.63 9.94 -32.50
CA PRO A 268 16.88 10.21 -33.92
C PRO A 268 16.53 9.06 -34.87
N ARG A 269 16.57 7.82 -34.37
CA ARG A 269 16.34 6.59 -35.15
C ARG A 269 14.92 6.03 -34.99
N LEU A 270 14.02 6.80 -34.38
CA LEU A 270 12.63 6.41 -34.19
C LEU A 270 11.84 6.73 -35.47
N ALA A 271 11.33 5.69 -36.12
CA ALA A 271 10.49 5.79 -37.30
C ALA A 271 9.05 5.40 -36.92
N LEU A 272 8.40 6.22 -36.10
CA LEU A 272 6.99 6.11 -35.77
C LEU A 272 6.27 7.43 -36.09
N PRO A 273 5.04 7.37 -36.63
CA PRO A 273 4.21 8.57 -36.77
C PRO A 273 3.81 9.09 -35.38
N PRO A 274 3.50 10.39 -35.25
CA PRO A 274 2.95 10.93 -34.01
C PRO A 274 1.55 10.38 -33.76
N LEU A 275 1.24 10.10 -32.49
CA LEU A 275 -0.12 9.82 -32.08
C LEU A 275 -0.94 11.12 -32.09
N ASN A 276 -2.08 11.08 -32.76
CA ASN A 276 -3.02 12.19 -32.72
C ASN A 276 -3.67 12.27 -31.33
N GLU A 277 -3.81 13.49 -30.82
CA GLU A 277 -4.61 13.73 -29.63
C GLU A 277 -6.05 13.29 -29.89
N ALA A 278 -6.57 12.41 -29.04
CA ALA A 278 -7.98 12.09 -29.07
C ALA A 278 -8.77 13.32 -28.60
N SER A 279 -9.84 13.67 -29.30
CA SER A 279 -10.81 14.63 -28.77
C SER A 279 -11.33 14.07 -27.45
N ALA A 280 -11.16 14.82 -26.36
CA ALA A 280 -11.73 14.46 -25.07
C ALA A 280 -13.24 14.28 -25.25
N GLN A 281 -13.74 13.05 -25.09
CA GLN A 281 -15.17 12.83 -25.00
C GLN A 281 -15.61 13.41 -23.66
N ALA A 282 -16.43 14.46 -23.72
CA ALA A 282 -17.04 15.12 -22.57
C ALA A 282 -18.01 14.18 -21.84
#